data_AF-A0A0N5C160-F1
#
_entry.id   AF-A0A0N5C160-F1
#
_cell.length_a   1.000
_cell.length_b   1.000
_cell.length_c   1.000
_cell.angle_alpha   90.00
_cell.angle_beta   90.00
_cell.angle_gamma   90.00
#
_symmetry.space_group_name_H-M   'P 1'
#
loop_
_entity.id
_entity.type
_entity.pdbx_description
1 polymer ?
#
loop_
_entity_poly.entity_id
_entity_poly.type
_entity_poly.pdbx_seq_one_letter_code
_entity_poly.pdbx_strand_id
1 'polypeptide(L)'
;MFPSPFSMKFHKLIRQKRLEDVRQIGMDRVVDLRFGNEDRACHVIIELYNRGSVLLTDHNYTILNILRPRTDKDYDVKFTVRGRYPLELGQYDKRIPDGERAHSLVHGQAKQHFFWLQRVHWISEMAFF
;
A
#
# COMPACT_ATOMS: atom_id res chain seq x y z
N MET A 1 -19.96 -14.51 24.23
CA MET A 1 -18.76 -13.78 23.80
C MET A 1 -19.19 -12.38 23.35
N PHE A 2 -18.59 -11.31 23.87
CA PHE A 2 -18.94 -9.93 23.47
C PHE A 2 -18.08 -9.48 22.26
N PRO A 3 -18.62 -8.67 21.34
CA PRO A 3 -17.85 -8.18 20.18
C PRO A 3 -16.75 -7.20 20.64
N SER A 4 -15.63 -7.17 19.89
CA SER A 4 -14.56 -6.22 20.17
C SER A 4 -15.03 -4.77 19.93
N PRO A 5 -14.41 -3.76 20.59
CA PRO A 5 -14.70 -2.36 20.32
C PRO A 5 -14.52 -1.96 18.85
N PHE A 6 -13.55 -2.59 18.16
CA PHE A 6 -13.36 -2.41 16.72
C PHE A 6 -14.55 -2.96 15.94
N SER A 7 -14.97 -4.20 16.22
CA SER A 7 -16.11 -4.84 15.55
C SER A 7 -17.40 -4.04 15.74
N MET A 8 -17.62 -3.48 16.93
CA MET A 8 -18.77 -2.61 17.20
C MET A 8 -18.72 -1.31 16.38
N LYS A 9 -17.56 -0.65 16.31
CA LYS A 9 -17.39 0.57 15.49
C LYS A 9 -17.54 0.28 13.99
N PHE A 10 -16.91 -0.79 13.50
CA PHE A 10 -17.05 -1.25 12.12
C PHE A 10 -18.51 -1.47 11.76
N HIS A 11 -19.23 -2.26 12.56
CA HIS A 11 -20.63 -2.53 12.32
C HIS A 11 -21.48 -1.26 12.33
N LYS A 12 -21.25 -0.33 13.28
CA LYS A 12 -21.94 0.96 13.31
C LYS A 12 -21.65 1.83 12.09
N LEU A 13 -20.41 1.81 11.59
CA LEU A 13 -19.96 2.63 10.47
C LEU A 13 -20.65 2.24 9.15
N ILE A 14 -20.74 0.94 8.88
CA ILE A 14 -21.33 0.41 7.65
C ILE A 14 -22.84 0.16 7.79
N ARG A 15 -23.41 0.28 8.99
CA ARG A 15 -24.83 0.02 9.24
C ARG A 15 -25.67 0.93 8.33
N GLN A 16 -26.65 0.33 7.64
CA GLN A 16 -27.57 1.01 6.71
C GLN A 16 -26.90 1.64 5.47
N LYS A 17 -25.64 1.31 5.19
CA LYS A 17 -24.96 1.72 3.96
C LYS A 17 -24.74 0.51 3.07
N ARG A 18 -24.94 0.68 1.76
CA ARG A 18 -24.59 -0.33 0.76
C ARG A 18 -23.12 -0.19 0.39
N LEU A 19 -22.48 -1.29 0.01
CA LEU A 19 -21.17 -1.25 -0.62
C LEU A 19 -21.37 -0.73 -2.05
N GLU A 20 -20.77 0.42 -2.34
CA GLU A 20 -20.95 1.14 -3.61
C GLU A 20 -19.75 0.97 -4.53
N ASP A 21 -18.55 0.77 -3.97
CA ASP A 21 -17.33 0.57 -4.75
C ASP A 21 -16.31 -0.29 -4.01
N VAL A 22 -15.53 -1.03 -4.80
CA VAL A 22 -14.40 -1.85 -4.33
C VAL A 22 -13.24 -1.59 -5.28
N ARG A 23 -12.16 -1.01 -4.76
CA ARG A 23 -11.00 -0.66 -5.57
C ARG A 23 -9.69 -0.99 -4.89
N GLN A 24 -8.71 -1.38 -5.68
CA GLN A 24 -7.33 -1.46 -5.23
C GLN A 24 -6.73 -0.06 -5.19
N ILE A 25 -5.99 0.27 -4.13
CA ILE A 25 -5.24 1.51 -4.04
C ILE A 25 -3.82 1.26 -4.57
N GLY A 26 -3.51 1.80 -5.75
CA GLY A 26 -2.19 1.66 -6.35
C GLY A 26 -1.90 0.27 -6.91
N MET A 27 -0.62 -0.10 -7.01
CA MET A 27 -0.19 -1.49 -7.24
C MET A 27 -0.07 -2.29 -5.93
N ASP A 28 -0.50 -1.70 -4.82
CA ASP A 28 -0.23 -2.24 -3.50
C ASP A 28 -1.30 -3.25 -3.04
N ARG A 29 -0.99 -4.07 -2.03
CA ARG A 29 -1.87 -5.03 -1.35
C ARG A 29 -2.84 -4.31 -0.41
N VAL A 30 -3.45 -3.23 -0.90
CA VAL A 30 -4.39 -2.38 -0.17
C VAL A 30 -5.70 -2.28 -0.95
N VAL A 31 -6.82 -2.58 -0.28
CA VAL A 31 -8.16 -2.52 -0.86
C VAL A 31 -9.00 -1.49 -0.11
N ASP A 32 -9.67 -0.63 -0.87
CA ASP A 32 -10.65 0.36 -0.40
C ASP A 32 -12.05 -0.16 -0.70
N LEU A 33 -12.83 -0.38 0.36
CA LEU A 33 -14.25 -0.67 0.27
C LEU A 33 -15.03 0.59 0.65
N ARG A 34 -15.75 1.18 -0.31
CA ARG A 34 -16.58 2.37 -0.08
C ARG A 34 -18.02 1.99 0.18
N PHE A 35 -18.55 2.42 1.31
CA PHE A 35 -19.95 2.26 1.68
C PHE A 35 -20.68 3.60 1.65
N GLY A 36 -21.82 3.66 0.96
CA GLY A 36 -22.57 4.90 0.73
C GLY A 36 -21.89 5.84 -0.26
N ASN A 37 -22.55 6.96 -0.56
CA ASN A 37 -22.14 7.93 -1.57
C ASN A 37 -22.03 9.34 -0.96
N GLU A 38 -21.25 10.20 -1.63
CA GLU A 38 -21.07 11.61 -1.29
C GLU A 38 -20.66 11.81 0.18
N ASP A 39 -21.23 12.80 0.86
CA ASP A 39 -20.86 13.19 2.24
C ASP A 39 -21.20 12.12 3.30
N ARG A 40 -22.01 11.13 2.93
CA ARG A 40 -22.36 9.99 3.79
C ARG A 40 -21.50 8.76 3.54
N ALA A 41 -20.56 8.85 2.60
CA ALA A 41 -19.62 7.77 2.34
C ALA A 41 -18.74 7.47 3.57
N CYS A 42 -18.31 6.23 3.68
CA CYS A 42 -17.24 5.82 4.59
C CYS A 42 -16.43 4.72 3.93
N HIS A 43 -15.17 4.63 4.30
CA HIS A 43 -14.26 3.66 3.70
C HIS A 43 -13.74 2.68 4.73
N VAL A 44 -13.55 1.44 4.27
CA VAL A 44 -12.87 0.39 4.99
C VAL A 44 -11.63 0.06 4.19
N ILE A 45 -10.48 0.51 4.69
CA ILE A 45 -9.19 0.27 4.07
C ILE A 45 -8.61 -1.00 4.66
N ILE A 46 -8.36 -1.99 3.81
CA ILE A 46 -7.80 -3.27 4.18
C ILE A 46 -6.39 -3.33 3.65
N GLU A 47 -5.42 -3.40 4.56
CA GLU A 47 -4.02 -3.58 4.21
C GLU A 47 -3.64 -5.05 4.44
N LEU A 48 -3.29 -5.77 3.38
CA LEU A 48 -3.05 -7.22 3.39
C LEU A 48 -1.57 -7.58 3.58
N TYR A 49 -0.81 -6.69 4.22
CA TYR A 49 0.59 -6.94 4.55
C TYR A 49 0.74 -7.68 5.88
N ASN A 50 1.73 -8.57 5.99
CA ASN A 50 2.04 -9.32 7.21
C ASN A 50 0.77 -10.00 7.79
N ARG A 51 0.34 -9.63 9.00
CA ARG A 51 -0.88 -10.16 9.66
C ARG A 51 -2.18 -9.45 9.25
N GLY A 52 -2.09 -8.48 8.36
CA GLY A 52 -3.18 -7.62 7.92
C GLY A 52 -3.58 -6.55 8.94
N SER A 53 -3.98 -5.39 8.44
CA SER A 53 -4.55 -4.28 9.20
C SER A 53 -5.82 -3.76 8.52
N VAL A 54 -6.75 -3.22 9.31
CA VAL A 54 -8.00 -2.66 8.79
C VAL A 54 -8.19 -1.27 9.39
N LEU A 55 -8.38 -0.27 8.55
CA LEU A 55 -8.64 1.09 8.94
C LEU A 55 -10.07 1.46 8.57
N LEU A 56 -10.72 2.16 9.47
CA LEU A 56 -12.05 2.72 9.28
C LEU A 56 -11.91 4.21 9.03
N THR A 57 -12.49 4.74 7.96
CA THR A 57 -12.41 6.18 7.67
C THR A 57 -13.78 6.78 7.32
N ASP A 58 -13.89 8.09 7.45
CA ASP A 58 -15.00 8.86 6.89
C ASP A 58 -14.82 9.09 5.37
N HIS A 59 -15.72 9.88 4.76
CA HIS A 59 -15.69 10.25 3.34
C HIS A 59 -14.44 11.05 2.91
N ASN A 60 -13.78 11.73 3.85
CA ASN A 60 -12.55 12.49 3.62
C ASN A 60 -11.28 11.68 3.89
N TYR A 61 -11.43 10.36 4.06
CA TYR A 61 -10.34 9.46 4.46
C TYR A 61 -9.73 9.78 5.82
N THR A 62 -10.45 10.48 6.69
CA THR A 62 -10.03 10.69 8.08
C THR A 62 -10.20 9.40 8.86
N ILE A 63 -9.12 8.93 9.48
CA ILE A 63 -9.07 7.66 10.19
C ILE A 63 -9.89 7.76 11.49
N LEU A 64 -10.94 6.95 11.60
CA LEU A 64 -11.80 6.86 12.77
C LEU A 64 -11.34 5.77 13.75
N ASN A 65 -10.77 4.69 13.22
CA ASN A 65 -10.29 3.57 14.02
C ASN A 65 -9.30 2.72 13.23
N ILE A 66 -8.36 2.07 13.93
CA ILE A 66 -7.34 1.21 13.33
C ILE A 66 -7.35 -0.15 14.03
N LEU A 67 -7.46 -1.23 13.27
CA LEU A 67 -7.23 -2.58 13.74
C LEU A 67 -5.73 -2.88 13.62
N ARG A 68 -5.06 -3.05 14.77
CA ARG A 68 -3.61 -3.30 14.85
C ARG A 68 -2.80 -2.19 14.16
N PRO A 69 -2.59 -1.04 14.84
CA PRO A 69 -1.68 -0.02 14.33
C PRO A 69 -0.28 -0.61 14.17
N ARG A 70 0.38 -0.28 13.06
CA ARG A 70 1.77 -0.66 12.83
C ARG A 70 2.68 0.23 13.66
N THR A 71 3.79 -0.33 14.12
CA THR A 71 4.90 0.41 14.73
C THR A 71 6.03 0.60 13.72
N ASP A 72 6.85 1.63 13.95
CA ASP A 72 7.82 2.24 13.03
C ASP A 72 8.89 1.28 12.43
N LYS A 73 8.93 0.01 12.84
CA LYS A 73 9.94 -0.96 12.38
C LYS A 73 9.63 -1.59 11.03
N ASP A 74 8.38 -1.62 10.61
CA ASP A 74 7.98 -2.33 9.37
C ASP A 74 7.73 -1.37 8.20
N TYR A 75 7.38 -0.09 8.45
CA TYR A 75 7.02 0.90 7.41
C TYR A 75 7.28 2.34 7.90
N ASP A 76 7.64 3.23 6.95
CA ASP A 76 8.05 4.63 7.20
C ASP A 76 6.89 5.56 7.63
N VAL A 77 5.63 5.09 7.54
CA VAL A 77 4.44 5.91 7.80
C VAL A 77 3.60 5.35 8.94
N LYS A 78 3.45 6.15 10.00
CA LYS A 78 2.61 5.84 11.17
C LYS A 78 1.21 6.40 11.02
N PHE A 79 0.22 5.51 10.99
CA PHE A 79 -1.19 5.90 11.00
C PHE A 79 -1.65 6.28 12.41
N THR A 80 -2.32 7.43 12.52
CA THR A 80 -2.90 7.93 13.76
C THR A 80 -4.39 8.19 13.58
N VAL A 81 -5.20 7.85 14.58
CA VAL A 81 -6.63 8.17 14.59
C VAL A 81 -6.80 9.69 14.50
N ARG A 82 -7.75 10.15 13.67
CA ARG A 82 -7.97 11.54 13.23
C ARG A 82 -6.95 12.08 12.21
N GLY A 83 -5.92 11.32 11.86
CA GLY A 83 -5.10 11.62 10.69
C GLY A 83 -5.83 11.23 9.39
N ARG A 84 -5.46 11.87 8.28
CA ARG A 84 -5.94 11.45 6.96
C ARG A 84 -5.14 10.25 6.47
N TYR A 85 -5.83 9.23 5.94
CA TYR A 85 -5.18 8.12 5.28
C TYR A 85 -4.57 8.60 3.96
N PRO A 86 -3.27 8.41 3.74
CA PRO A 86 -2.59 8.94 2.56
C PRO A 86 -2.77 8.00 1.36
N LEU A 87 -3.80 8.26 0.55
CA LEU A 87 -4.08 7.52 -0.68
C LEU A 87 -2.94 7.62 -1.71
N GLU A 88 -2.13 8.66 -1.57
CA GLU A 88 -1.03 8.99 -2.46
C GLU A 88 0.14 8.02 -2.29
N LEU A 89 0.29 7.38 -1.12
CA LEU A 89 1.37 6.40 -0.90
C LEU A 89 1.25 5.15 -1.79
N GLY A 90 0.02 4.72 -2.09
CA GLY A 90 -0.19 3.61 -3.03
C GLY A 90 0.20 3.96 -4.47
N GLN A 91 0.36 5.24 -4.80
CA GLN A 91 0.69 5.69 -6.16
C GLN A 91 2.18 5.58 -6.49
N TYR A 92 3.03 5.13 -5.56
CA TYR A 92 4.48 5.05 -5.78
C TYR A 92 4.94 3.96 -6.77
N ASP A 93 4.03 3.15 -7.30
CA ASP A 93 4.33 2.30 -8.44
C ASP A 93 3.40 2.57 -9.63
N LYS A 94 3.61 3.72 -10.28
CA LYS A 94 3.26 3.91 -11.69
C LYS A 94 4.37 3.38 -12.61
N ARG A 95 4.83 2.15 -12.43
CA ARG A 95 5.67 1.46 -13.42
C ARG A 95 4.99 0.18 -13.89
N ILE A 96 3.84 0.32 -14.54
CA ILE A 96 3.59 -0.54 -15.69
C ILE A 96 4.27 0.20 -16.86
N PRO A 97 5.48 -0.20 -17.29
CA PRO A 97 6.08 0.39 -18.46
C PRO A 97 5.17 0.07 -19.65
N ASP A 98 4.98 1.04 -20.53
CA ASP A 98 4.32 0.82 -21.83
C ASP A 98 4.95 -0.39 -22.54
N GLY A 99 4.20 -1.14 -23.36
CA GLY A 99 4.63 -2.45 -23.88
C GLY A 99 6.02 -2.42 -24.56
N GLU A 100 6.36 -1.30 -25.20
CA GLU A 100 7.67 -1.04 -25.81
C GLU A 100 8.81 -0.85 -24.78
N ARG A 101 8.51 -0.28 -23.62
CA ARG A 101 9.45 -0.13 -22.48
C ARG A 101 9.65 -1.45 -21.73
N ALA A 102 8.65 -2.31 -21.66
CA ALA A 102 8.78 -3.64 -21.06
C ALA A 102 9.79 -4.50 -21.86
N HIS A 103 9.67 -4.50 -23.20
CA HIS A 103 10.60 -5.22 -24.08
C HIS A 103 12.05 -4.71 -23.96
N SER A 104 12.25 -3.39 -23.92
CA SER A 104 13.58 -2.78 -23.81
C SER A 104 14.23 -2.95 -22.43
N LEU A 105 13.47 -3.12 -21.35
CA LEU A 105 14.01 -3.45 -20.02
C LEU A 105 14.47 -4.90 -19.91
N VAL A 106 13.70 -5.85 -20.47
CA VAL A 106 14.09 -7.27 -20.53
C VAL A 106 15.36 -7.45 -21.38
N HIS A 107 15.48 -6.70 -22.48
CA HIS A 107 16.66 -6.77 -23.36
C HIS A 107 17.81 -5.83 -22.93
N GLY A 108 17.53 -4.84 -22.08
CA GLY A 108 18.50 -3.86 -21.56
C GLY A 108 19.26 -4.32 -20.32
N GLN A 109 18.69 -5.24 -19.53
CA GLN A 109 19.39 -5.82 -18.37
C GLN A 109 20.60 -6.68 -18.75
N ALA A 110 20.63 -7.24 -19.96
CA ALA A 110 21.78 -8.01 -20.44
C ALA A 110 23.07 -7.16 -20.54
N LYS A 111 22.96 -5.84 -20.80
CA LYS A 111 24.13 -4.95 -20.89
C LYS A 111 24.65 -4.51 -19.52
N GLN A 112 23.77 -4.34 -18.53
CA GLN A 112 24.18 -3.94 -17.18
C GLN A 112 24.85 -5.09 -16.42
N HIS A 113 24.42 -6.33 -16.65
CA HIS A 113 25.07 -7.51 -16.09
C HIS A 113 26.46 -7.76 -16.72
N PHE A 114 26.63 -7.45 -18.01
CA PHE A 114 27.93 -7.51 -18.69
C PHE A 114 28.92 -6.45 -18.18
N PHE A 115 28.43 -5.22 -17.90
CA PHE A 115 29.25 -4.15 -17.34
C PHE A 115 29.63 -4.40 -15.86
N TRP A 116 28.77 -5.08 -15.10
CA TRP A 116 29.09 -5.53 -13.75
C TRP A 116 30.20 -6.59 -13.77
N LEU A 117 30.13 -7.58 -14.68
CA LEU A 117 31.15 -8.64 -14.81
C LEU A 117 32.53 -8.12 -15.26
N GLN A 118 32.60 -7.07 -16.09
CA GLN A 118 33.89 -6.42 -16.41
C GLN A 118 34.46 -5.60 -15.24
N ARG A 119 33.62 -5.13 -14.31
CA ARG A 119 34.06 -4.32 -13.16
C ARG A 119 34.50 -5.18 -11.97
N VAL A 120 33.97 -6.39 -11.79
CA VAL A 120 34.50 -7.34 -10.78
C VAL A 120 35.87 -7.91 -11.16
N HIS A 121 36.19 -8.03 -12.46
CA HIS A 121 37.53 -8.46 -12.90
C HIS A 121 38.63 -7.42 -12.63
N TRP A 122 38.28 -6.13 -12.50
CA TRP A 122 39.23 -5.05 -12.21
C TRP A 122 39.55 -4.87 -10.72
N ILE A 123 38.75 -5.46 -9.83
CA ILE A 123 38.92 -5.31 -8.37
C ILE A 123 39.87 -6.39 -7.81
N SER A 124 40.13 -7.48 -8.53
CA SER A 124 41.12 -8.50 -8.12
C SER A 124 42.58 -8.14 -8.48
N GLU A 125 42.84 -7.21 -9.40
CA GLU A 125 44.21 -6.81 -9.79
C GLU A 125 44.79 -5.63 -8.98
N MET A 126 43.97 -4.93 -8.18
CA MET A 126 44.41 -3.79 -7.37
C MET A 126 44.77 -4.15 -5.91
N ALA A 127 44.80 -5.43 -5.56
CA ALA A 127 45.11 -5.90 -4.20
C ALA A 127 46.55 -6.41 -4.01
N PHE A 128 47.42 -6.18 -4.99
CA PHE A 128 48.87 -6.43 -4.90
C PHE A 128 49.65 -5.21 -5.40
N PHE A 129 49.56 -4.10 -4.66
CA PHE A 129 50.62 -3.09 -4.54
C PHE A 129 50.41 -2.30 -3.25
#